data_AF-A0A847AL43-F1
#
_entry.id   AF-A0A847AL43-F1
#
_cell.length_a   1.000
_cell.length_b   1.000
_cell.length_c   1.000
_cell.angle_alpha   90.00
_cell.angle_beta   90.00
_cell.angle_gamma   90.00
#
_symmetry.space_group_name_H-M   'P 1'
#
loop_
_entity.id
_entity.type
_entity.pdbx_description
1 polymer ?
#
loop_
_entity_poly.entity_id
_entity_poly.type
_entity_poly.pdbx_seq_one_letter_code
_entity_poly.pdbx_strand_id
1 'polypeptide(L)'
;MKLRKSIRVILSDKKTKTNGLHVKYIASHILNNNRTLFPNENDLSFEVLKQRVNKILLYDIKSKNSEFERVINPKTNKYKKGVYKLKKRKR
;
A
#
# COMPACT_ATOMS: atom_id res chain seq x y z
N MET A 1 15.11 -4.22 1.96
CA MET A 1 14.20 -3.60 0.95
C MET A 1 13.71 -2.23 1.45
N LYS A 2 13.70 -1.15 0.63
CA LYS A 2 13.05 0.11 1.04
C LYS A 2 11.53 -0.07 0.99
N LEU A 3 10.81 0.14 2.11
CA LEU A 3 9.37 -0.12 2.28
C LEU A 3 8.49 0.43 1.14
N ARG A 4 8.83 1.62 0.62
CA ARG A 4 8.14 2.26 -0.52
C ARG A 4 8.24 1.45 -1.82
N LYS A 5 9.39 0.81 -2.10
CA LYS A 5 9.55 -0.08 -3.27
C LYS A 5 8.66 -1.31 -3.15
N SER A 6 8.57 -1.91 -1.96
CA SER A 6 7.71 -3.07 -1.73
C SER A 6 6.23 -2.73 -1.96
N ILE A 7 5.76 -1.59 -1.45
CA ILE A 7 4.39 -1.09 -1.71
C ILE A 7 4.15 -0.92 -3.21
N ARG A 8 5.10 -0.32 -3.94
CA ARG A 8 4.99 -0.13 -5.39
C ARG A 8 4.88 -1.45 -6.15
N VAL A 9 5.67 -2.46 -5.80
CA VAL A 9 5.59 -3.79 -6.42
C VAL A 9 4.21 -4.41 -6.21
N ILE A 10 3.70 -4.38 -4.97
CA ILE A 10 2.37 -4.92 -4.63
C ILE A 10 1.25 -4.22 -5.42
N LEU A 11 1.32 -2.89 -5.53
CA LEU A 11 0.32 -2.08 -6.24
C LEU A 11 0.52 -2.07 -7.77
N SER A 12 1.60 -2.67 -8.28
CA SER A 12 1.86 -2.81 -9.71
C SER A 12 1.18 -4.03 -10.34
N ASP A 13 0.70 -4.96 -9.51
CA ASP A 13 -0.04 -6.14 -9.94
C ASP A 13 -1.30 -5.73 -10.73
N LYS A 14 -1.63 -6.49 -11.79
CA LYS A 14 -2.72 -6.19 -12.74
C LYS A 14 -4.05 -5.98 -12.02
N LYS A 15 -4.34 -6.77 -10.97
CA LYS A 15 -5.59 -6.69 -10.20
C LYS A 15 -5.66 -5.45 -9.29
N THR A 16 -4.55 -5.06 -8.69
CA THR A 16 -4.50 -3.93 -7.74
C THR A 16 -4.40 -2.58 -8.46
N LYS A 17 -3.94 -2.58 -9.72
CA LYS A 17 -3.84 -1.39 -10.56
C LYS A 17 -5.19 -0.74 -10.88
N THR A 18 -6.26 -1.53 -11.01
CA THR A 18 -7.62 -1.04 -11.32
C THR A 18 -8.41 -0.69 -10.07
N ASN A 19 -8.48 -1.62 -9.12
CA ASN A 19 -9.36 -1.51 -7.95
C ASN A 19 -8.68 -0.91 -6.71
N GLY A 20 -7.36 -0.78 -6.74
CA GLY A 20 -6.54 -0.50 -5.56
C GLY A 20 -6.51 -1.65 -4.57
N LEU A 21 -5.69 -1.49 -3.53
CA LEU A 21 -5.56 -2.44 -2.44
C LEU A 21 -5.64 -1.73 -1.10
N HIS A 22 -6.28 -2.37 -0.13
CA HIS A 22 -6.40 -1.82 1.22
C HIS A 22 -5.08 -1.96 1.99
N VAL A 23 -4.71 -0.96 2.81
CA VAL A 23 -3.48 -0.94 3.62
C VAL A 23 -3.28 -2.18 4.49
N LYS A 24 -4.38 -2.77 4.99
CA LYS A 24 -4.36 -4.05 5.72
C LYS A 24 -3.68 -5.15 4.91
N TYR A 25 -4.06 -5.31 3.65
CA TYR A 25 -3.52 -6.35 2.78
C TYR A 25 -2.12 -6.01 2.30
N ILE A 26 -1.81 -4.73 2.05
CA ILE A 26 -0.45 -4.29 1.73
C ILE A 26 0.50 -4.64 2.88
N ALA A 27 0.14 -4.29 4.11
CA ALA A 27 0.94 -4.60 5.30
C ALA A 27 1.08 -6.10 5.52
N SER A 28 0.00 -6.87 5.33
CA SER A 28 0.03 -8.33 5.47
C SER A 28 0.94 -8.98 4.43
N HIS A 29 0.89 -8.54 3.18
CA HIS A 29 1.75 -9.07 2.13
C HIS A 29 3.23 -8.73 2.39
N ILE A 30 3.51 -7.53 2.90
CA ILE A 30 4.88 -7.16 3.31
C ILE A 30 5.32 -8.03 4.49
N LEU A 31 4.49 -8.23 5.51
CA LEU A 31 4.83 -9.05 6.67
C LEU A 31 5.11 -10.50 6.25
N ASN A 32 4.24 -11.08 5.44
CA ASN A 32 4.36 -12.46 4.97
C ASN A 32 5.58 -12.67 4.07
N ASN A 33 5.90 -11.71 3.19
CA ASN A 33 7.10 -11.80 2.35
C ASN A 33 8.42 -11.66 3.13
N ASN A 34 8.39 -11.10 4.34
CA ASN A 34 9.56 -10.96 5.20
C ASN A 34 9.63 -12.02 6.32
N ARG A 35 8.52 -12.70 6.63
CA ARG A 35 8.51 -13.91 7.48
C ARG A 35 8.83 -15.12 6.62
N THR A 36 10.10 -15.37 6.35
CA THR A 36 10.56 -16.67 5.85
C THR A 36 10.29 -17.77 6.89
N LEU A 37 10.21 -19.03 6.43
CA LEU A 37 9.71 -20.25 7.09
C LEU A 37 10.17 -20.58 8.53
N PHE A 38 11.06 -19.79 9.16
CA PHE A 38 11.45 -19.90 10.57
C PHE A 38 11.66 -18.50 11.17
N PRO A 39 10.70 -17.95 11.93
CA PRO A 39 10.79 -16.59 12.44
C PRO A 39 11.36 -16.61 13.86
N ASN A 40 12.68 -16.56 14.01
CA ASN A 40 13.27 -16.22 15.30
C ASN A 40 13.09 -14.70 15.53
N GLU A 41 12.13 -14.38 16.39
CA GLU A 41 12.07 -13.19 17.25
C GLU A 41 12.35 -11.83 16.61
N ASN A 42 11.58 -11.46 15.59
CA ASN A 42 11.36 -10.05 15.29
C ASN A 42 9.88 -9.82 14.99
N ASP A 43 9.08 -9.73 16.05
CA ASP A 43 7.68 -9.31 16.00
C ASP A 43 7.59 -7.82 15.65
N LEU A 44 7.82 -7.51 14.38
CA LEU A 44 7.27 -6.30 13.79
C LEU A 44 5.75 -6.45 13.82
N SER A 45 5.15 -5.92 14.89
CA SER A 45 3.70 -5.93 15.09
C SER A 45 3.02 -5.43 13.81
N PHE A 46 2.11 -6.26 13.29
CA PHE A 46 1.34 -5.96 12.08
C PHE A 46 0.71 -4.56 12.13
N GLU A 47 0.31 -4.12 13.32
CA GLU A 47 -0.29 -2.82 13.55
C GLU A 47 0.70 -1.67 13.30
N VAL A 48 1.93 -1.80 13.81
CA VAL A 48 3.01 -0.81 13.58
C VAL A 48 3.34 -0.74 12.09
N LEU A 49 3.42 -1.88 11.41
CA LEU A 49 3.67 -1.93 9.97
C LEU A 49 2.53 -1.26 9.18
N LYS A 50 1.28 -1.58 9.51
CA LYS A 50 0.08 -0.98 8.91
C LYS A 50 0.07 0.54 9.08
N GLN A 51 0.39 1.05 10.28
CA GLN A 51 0.49 2.49 10.54
C GLN A 51 1.59 3.14 9.70
N ARG A 52 2.78 2.53 9.63
CA ARG A 52 3.90 3.03 8.79
C ARG A 52 3.55 3.08 7.31
N VAL A 53 2.95 2.01 6.78
CA VAL A 53 2.50 1.94 5.38
C VAL A 53 1.48 3.05 5.11
N ASN A 54 0.51 3.24 5.99
CA ASN A 54 -0.50 4.30 5.83
C ASN A 54 0.13 5.70 5.87
N LYS A 55 1.09 5.95 6.78
CA LYS A 55 1.80 7.23 6.86
C LYS A 55 2.57 7.55 5.57
N ILE A 56 3.26 6.56 4.99
CA ILE A 56 3.98 6.71 3.72
C ILE A 56 3.02 7.07 2.59
N LEU A 57 1.92 6.34 2.47
CA LEU A 57 0.94 6.56 1.41
C LEU A 57 0.28 7.94 1.52
N LEU A 58 -0.12 8.34 2.74
CA LEU A 58 -0.71 9.66 2.99
C LEU A 58 0.27 10.80 2.69
N TYR A 59 1.54 10.63 3.03
CA TYR A 59 2.57 11.62 2.74
C TYR A 59 2.82 11.74 1.23
N ASP A 60 2.93 10.61 0.52
CA ASP A 60 3.17 10.59 -0.92
C ASP A 60 2.03 11.25 -1.71
N ILE A 61 0.78 11.02 -1.34
CA ILE A 61 -0.39 11.61 -2.00
C ILE A 61 -0.39 13.15 -1.94
N LYS A 62 0.16 13.73 -0.86
CA LYS A 62 0.29 15.18 -0.72
C LYS A 62 1.44 15.76 -1.56
N SER A 63 2.32 14.91 -2.10
CA SER A 63 3.45 15.34 -2.91
C SER A 63 3.04 15.65 -4.35
N LYS A 64 3.68 16.67 -4.94
CA LYS A 64 3.52 17.03 -6.37
C LYS A 64 3.90 15.86 -7.29
N ASN A 65 4.92 15.09 -6.91
CA ASN A 65 5.40 13.91 -7.63
C ASN A 65 4.85 12.59 -7.04
N SER A 66 3.57 12.60 -6.66
CA SER A 66 2.88 11.42 -6.10
C SER A 66 2.91 10.24 -7.06
N GLU A 67 3.37 9.09 -6.56
CA GLU A 67 3.31 7.81 -7.25
C GLU A 67 2.01 7.05 -6.91
N PHE A 68 1.43 7.33 -5.74
CA PHE A 68 0.22 6.67 -5.23
C PHE A 68 -1.00 7.59 -5.29
N GLU A 69 -2.19 7.00 -5.37
CA GLU A 69 -3.46 7.70 -5.43
C GLU A 69 -4.52 6.97 -4.58
N ARG A 70 -5.48 7.70 -4.02
CA ARG A 70 -6.65 7.11 -3.35
C ARG A 70 -7.65 6.62 -4.39
N VAL A 71 -8.39 5.58 -4.06
CA VAL A 71 -9.46 5.07 -4.91
C VAL A 71 -10.78 5.74 -4.57
N ILE A 72 -11.49 6.26 -5.57
CA ILE A 72 -12.84 6.81 -5.40
C ILE A 72 -13.86 5.67 -5.50
N ASN A 73 -14.87 5.70 -4.64
CA ASN A 73 -16.01 4.81 -4.74
C ASN A 73 -17.01 5.35 -5.78
N PRO A 74 -17.29 4.63 -6.89
CA PRO A 74 -18.23 5.11 -7.91
C PRO A 74 -19.66 5.26 -7.38
N LYS A 75 -20.05 4.51 -6.34
CA LYS A 75 -21.40 4.59 -5.77
C LYS A 75 -21.62 5.84 -4.92
N THR A 76 -20.57 6.36 -4.28
CA THR A 76 -20.70 7.44 -3.30
C THR A 76 -19.87 8.68 -3.63
N ASN A 77 -19.06 8.64 -4.69
CA ASN A 77 -18.06 9.65 -5.07
C ASN A 77 -17.08 10.06 -3.95
N LYS A 78 -17.03 9.29 -2.85
CA LYS A 78 -16.11 9.49 -1.73
C LYS A 78 -14.89 8.59 -1.86
N TYR A 79 -13.76 9.02 -1.30
CA TYR A 79 -12.57 8.18 -1.22
C TYR A 79 -12.81 6.93 -0.38
N LYS A 80 -12.46 5.76 -0.92
CA LYS A 80 -12.44 4.51 -0.16
C LYS A 80 -11.39 4.62 0.96
N LYS A 81 -11.82 4.42 2.20
CA LYS A 81 -10.96 4.48 3.38
C LYS A 81 -9.87 3.41 3.27
N GLY A 82 -8.61 3.81 3.40
CA GLY A 82 -7.46 2.90 3.41
C GLY A 82 -7.14 2.19 2.10
N VAL A 83 -7.80 2.52 0.98
CA VAL A 83 -7.55 1.89 -0.32
C VAL A 83 -6.74 2.81 -1.23
N TYR A 84 -5.63 2.28 -1.73
CA TYR A 84 -4.68 3.01 -2.55
C TYR A 84 -4.33 2.24 -3.82
N LYS A 85 -3.97 2.95 -4.89
CA LYS A 85 -3.52 2.40 -6.17
C LYS A 85 -2.30 3.18 -6.68
N LEU A 86 -1.62 2.66 -7.70
CA LEU A 86 -0.62 3.45 -8.43
C LEU A 86 -1.31 4.48 -9.32
N LYS A 87 -0.78 5.69 -9.32
CA LYS A 87 -1.20 6.76 -10.23
C LYS A 87 -0.86 6.34 -11.66
N LYS A 88 -1.82 6.51 -12.58
CA LYS A 88 -1.55 6.29 -14.00
C LYS A 88 -0.62 7.42 -14.47
N ARG A 89 0.60 7.08 -14.90
CA ARG A 89 1.39 8.02 -15.72
C ARG A 89 0.65 8.21 -17.04
N LYS A 90 0.33 9.47 -17.40
CA LYS A 90 -0.01 9.80 -18.78
C LYS A 90 1.24 9.45 -19.61
N ARG A 91 1.10 8.47 -20.49
CA ARG A 91 2.04 8.27 -21.59
C ARG A 91 1.69 9.28 -22.68
#